data_AF-A0A2P4YTQ0-F1
#
_entry.id   AF-A0A2P4YTQ0-F1
#
_cell.length_a   1.000
_cell.length_b   1.000
_cell.length_c   1.000
_cell.angle_alpha   90.00
_cell.angle_beta   90.00
_cell.angle_gamma   90.00
#
_symmetry.space_group_name_H-M   'P 1'
#
loop_
_entity.id
_entity.type
_entity.pdbx_description
1 polymer ?
#
loop_
_entity_poly.entity_id
_entity_poly.type
_entity_poly.pdbx_seq_one_letter_code
_entity_poly.pdbx_strand_id
1 'polypeptide(L)'
;MARGKRLNDSEHAMIVNAFNFFLKGRQEDNKVSGLTRELVHQCLGTPTSTIGAVRRAHQAREHSDSSEKQTSGDSRGGPRSYEDEDVSPAINAYINKCNIERQSITARIFSEEVFRRTSIQISRHAINAYIKKCNRERQST
;
A
#
# COMPACT_ATOMS: atom_id res chain seq x y z
N MET A 1 6.31 -0.19 -29.52
CA MET A 1 7.38 0.68 -28.99
C MET A 1 8.69 -0.09 -28.90
N ALA A 2 9.82 0.54 -29.20
CA ALA A 2 11.15 -0.08 -29.07
C ALA A 2 11.58 -0.18 -27.59
N ARG A 3 12.31 -1.25 -27.25
CA ARG A 3 12.82 -1.49 -25.90
C ARG A 3 13.79 -0.36 -25.51
N GLY A 4 13.53 0.30 -24.38
CA GLY A 4 14.39 1.39 -23.86
C GLY A 4 14.05 2.80 -24.34
N LYS A 5 13.00 2.99 -25.17
CA LYS A 5 12.53 4.33 -25.53
C LYS A 5 12.01 5.06 -24.28
N ARG A 6 12.61 6.23 -23.96
CA ARG A 6 12.07 7.16 -22.96
C ARG A 6 10.88 7.89 -23.56
N LEU A 7 9.82 8.04 -22.78
CA LEU A 7 8.66 8.85 -23.19
C LEU A 7 9.01 10.34 -23.07
N ASN A 8 8.58 11.13 -24.04
CA ASN A 8 8.60 12.59 -23.91
C ASN A 8 7.39 13.09 -23.11
N ASP A 9 7.41 14.36 -22.70
CA ASP A 9 6.35 14.93 -21.86
C ASP A 9 4.97 14.92 -22.55
N SER A 10 4.95 15.08 -23.88
CA SER A 10 3.71 15.01 -24.67
C SER A 10 3.12 13.60 -24.65
N GLU A 11 3.93 12.55 -24.81
CA GLU A 11 3.51 11.15 -24.73
C GLU A 11 3.03 10.84 -23.31
N HIS A 12 3.71 11.37 -22.29
CA HIS A 12 3.30 11.23 -20.90
C HIS A 12 1.92 11.85 -20.65
N ALA A 13 1.70 13.08 -21.12
CA ALA A 13 0.41 13.78 -21.01
C ALA A 13 -0.72 13.05 -21.75
N MET A 14 -0.46 12.55 -22.96
CA MET A 14 -1.44 11.77 -23.74
C MET A 14 -1.89 10.51 -23.00
N ILE A 15 -0.94 9.76 -22.42
CA ILE A 15 -1.25 8.54 -21.66
C ILE A 15 -2.10 8.87 -20.43
N VAL A 16 -1.76 9.95 -19.70
CA VAL A 16 -2.53 10.39 -18.52
C VAL A 16 -3.94 10.81 -18.91
N ASN A 17 -4.08 11.61 -19.97
CA ASN A 17 -5.38 12.10 -20.45
C ASN A 17 -6.28 10.94 -20.91
N ALA A 18 -5.74 10.01 -21.69
CA ALA A 18 -6.46 8.82 -22.12
C ALA A 18 -6.88 7.96 -20.92
N PHE A 19 -5.99 7.77 -19.94
CA PHE A 19 -6.31 7.04 -18.72
C PHE A 19 -7.45 7.69 -17.93
N ASN A 20 -7.39 9.00 -17.73
CA ASN A 20 -8.42 9.75 -17.01
C ASN A 20 -9.76 9.72 -17.75
N PHE A 21 -9.75 9.79 -19.09
CA PHE A 21 -10.96 9.67 -19.92
C PHE A 21 -11.68 8.33 -19.69
N PHE A 22 -10.97 7.21 -19.83
CA PHE A 22 -11.56 5.88 -19.62
C PHE A 22 -11.92 5.61 -18.15
N LEU A 23 -11.18 6.19 -17.21
CA LEU A 23 -11.51 6.11 -15.78
C LEU A 23 -12.82 6.84 -15.47
N LYS A 24 -13.00 8.04 -16.02
CA LYS A 24 -14.20 8.87 -15.86
C LYS A 24 -15.42 8.20 -16.50
N GLY A 25 -15.30 7.70 -17.74
CA GLY A 25 -16.38 6.96 -18.40
C GLY A 25 -16.81 5.69 -17.65
N ARG A 26 -15.92 5.07 -16.89
CA ARG A 26 -16.27 3.95 -16.01
C ARG A 26 -17.02 4.40 -14.75
N GLN A 27 -16.61 5.51 -14.14
CA GLN A 27 -17.24 6.03 -12.93
C GLN A 27 -18.63 6.62 -13.18
N GLU A 28 -18.82 7.29 -14.32
CA GLU A 28 -20.05 8.03 -14.62
C GLU A 28 -21.11 7.17 -15.31
N ASP A 29 -20.68 6.32 -16.24
CA ASP A 29 -21.60 5.67 -17.17
C ASP A 29 -21.72 4.15 -16.95
N ASN A 30 -20.82 3.52 -16.20
CA ASN A 30 -20.65 2.05 -16.13
C ASN A 30 -20.57 1.34 -17.51
N LYS A 31 -20.49 2.10 -18.62
CA LYS A 31 -20.51 1.62 -20.02
C LYS A 31 -19.19 1.00 -20.44
N VAL A 32 -18.12 1.25 -19.70
CA VAL A 32 -16.77 0.82 -20.03
C VAL A 32 -16.45 -0.47 -19.26
N SER A 33 -16.60 -1.61 -19.94
CA SER A 33 -16.14 -2.91 -19.43
C SER A 33 -14.65 -3.12 -19.78
N GLY A 34 -13.87 -3.66 -18.84
CA GLY A 34 -12.44 -3.91 -19.01
C GLY A 34 -11.53 -3.07 -18.12
N LEU A 35 -10.25 -3.45 -18.06
CA LEU A 35 -9.26 -2.71 -17.28
C LEU A 35 -8.88 -1.43 -18.04
N THR A 36 -8.93 -0.27 -17.38
CA THR A 36 -8.58 1.04 -17.97
C THR A 36 -7.22 1.03 -18.69
N ARG A 37 -6.25 0.25 -18.19
CA ARG A 37 -4.93 0.08 -18.82
C ARG A 37 -5.00 -0.62 -20.17
N GLU A 38 -5.88 -1.60 -20.33
CA GLU A 38 -6.05 -2.34 -21.58
C GLU A 38 -6.69 -1.46 -22.65
N LEU A 39 -7.65 -0.63 -22.27
CA LEU A 39 -8.30 0.33 -23.17
C LEU A 39 -7.32 1.41 -23.64
N VAL A 40 -6.49 1.94 -22.74
CA VAL A 40 -5.42 2.87 -23.11
C VAL A 40 -4.38 2.19 -23.99
N HIS A 41 -4.07 0.91 -23.75
CA HIS A 41 -3.18 0.13 -24.61
C HIS A 41 -3.76 -0.02 -26.03
N GLN A 42 -5.04 -0.36 -26.16
CA GLN A 42 -5.72 -0.48 -27.45
C GLN A 42 -5.78 0.87 -28.20
N CYS A 43 -5.95 1.98 -27.47
CA CYS A 43 -6.06 3.31 -28.06
C CYS A 43 -4.70 3.89 -28.49
N LEU A 44 -3.66 3.76 -27.66
CA LEU A 44 -2.36 4.43 -27.87
C LEU A 44 -1.24 3.47 -28.30
N GLY A 45 -1.51 2.16 -28.41
CA GLY A 45 -0.50 1.14 -28.69
C GLY A 45 0.61 1.05 -27.63
N THR A 46 0.42 1.69 -26.46
CA THR A 46 1.43 1.77 -25.41
C THR A 46 1.33 0.54 -24.51
N PRO A 47 2.44 -0.12 -24.14
CA PRO A 47 2.38 -1.28 -23.26
C PRO A 47 1.70 -0.97 -21.92
N THR A 48 0.87 -1.89 -21.43
CA THR A 48 0.15 -1.74 -20.14
C THR A 48 1.08 -1.51 -18.95
N SER A 49 2.30 -2.07 -18.99
CA SER A 49 3.36 -1.83 -18.01
C SER A 49 3.83 -0.37 -18.00
N THR A 50 3.99 0.23 -19.18
CA THR A 50 4.40 1.63 -19.37
C THR A 50 3.29 2.57 -18.92
N ILE A 51 2.04 2.29 -19.31
CA ILE A 51 0.86 3.04 -18.86
C ILE A 51 0.77 3.02 -17.33
N GLY A 52 0.99 1.86 -16.70
CA GLY A 52 1.02 1.73 -15.25
C GLY A 52 2.14 2.53 -14.58
N ALA A 53 3.34 2.57 -15.19
CA ALA A 53 4.46 3.36 -14.68
C ALA A 53 4.18 4.87 -14.76
N VAL A 54 3.69 5.34 -15.92
CA VAL A 54 3.29 6.74 -16.15
C VAL A 54 2.23 7.19 -15.14
N ARG A 55 1.20 6.38 -14.90
CA ARG A 55 0.14 6.74 -13.94
C ARG A 55 0.68 6.87 -12.51
N ARG A 56 1.58 5.98 -12.08
CA ARG A 56 2.20 6.07 -10.74
C ARG A 56 3.07 7.32 -10.61
N ALA A 57 3.87 7.62 -11.64
CA ALA A 57 4.70 8.82 -11.66
C ALA A 57 3.86 10.10 -11.63
N HIS A 58 2.76 10.15 -12.39
CA HIS A 58 1.83 11.26 -12.38
C HIS A 58 1.18 11.48 -11.01
N GLN A 59 0.67 10.42 -10.38
CA GLN A 59 0.08 10.51 -9.05
C GLN A 59 1.08 11.01 -8.01
N ALA A 60 2.33 10.54 -8.07
CA ALA A 60 3.39 11.02 -7.17
C ALA A 60 3.64 12.53 -7.33
N ARG A 61 3.55 13.07 -8.56
CA ARG A 61 3.70 14.50 -8.86
C ARG A 61 2.49 15.33 -8.43
N GLU A 62 1.27 14.86 -8.67
CA GLU A 62 0.04 15.54 -8.21
C GLU A 62 0.01 15.73 -6.69
N HIS A 63 0.53 14.77 -5.93
CA HIS A 63 0.69 14.89 -4.49
C HIS A 63 1.86 15.80 -4.06
N SER A 64 2.80 16.11 -4.96
CA SER A 64 3.94 16.98 -4.67
C SER A 64 3.63 18.45 -4.99
N ASP A 65 2.91 18.75 -6.07
CA ASP A 65 2.59 20.13 -6.51
C ASP A 65 1.42 20.78 -5.76
N SER A 66 0.67 20.02 -4.95
CA SER A 66 -0.38 20.57 -4.08
C SER A 66 0.17 21.13 -2.75
N SER A 67 1.50 21.35 -2.65
CA SER A 67 2.21 21.71 -1.42
C SER A 67 2.69 23.16 -1.42
N GLU A 68 1.79 24.12 -1.66
CA GLU A 68 1.95 25.47 -1.13
C GLU A 68 0.78 25.75 -0.18
N LYS A 69 1.11 25.94 1.11
CA LYS A 69 0.23 26.02 2.29
C LYS A 69 -0.26 24.68 2.86
N GLN A 70 0.62 24.00 3.57
CA GLN A 70 0.45 23.76 5.01
C GLN A 70 1.70 23.08 5.57
N THR A 71 2.36 23.79 6.47
CA THR A 71 3.15 23.20 7.54
C THR A 71 2.41 22.04 8.19
N SER A 72 3.16 21.02 8.61
CA SER A 72 2.77 19.80 9.34
C SER A 72 2.12 18.68 8.50
N GLY A 73 2.97 17.73 8.12
CA GLY A 73 2.73 16.29 8.03
C GLY A 73 1.32 15.79 7.68
N ASP A 74 1.13 15.42 6.42
CA ASP A 74 0.11 14.43 6.04
C ASP A 74 0.77 13.35 5.17
N SER A 75 1.47 12.46 5.86
CA SER A 75 1.63 11.09 5.41
C SER A 75 0.25 10.57 5.05
N ARG A 76 0.05 10.17 3.78
CA ARG A 76 -1.01 9.23 3.38
C ARG A 76 -1.20 8.27 4.55
N GLY A 77 -2.40 8.19 5.10
CA GLY A 77 -2.75 7.33 6.23
C GLY A 77 -2.39 5.88 5.97
N GLY A 78 -1.10 5.58 6.06
CA GLY A 78 -0.59 4.29 6.43
C GLY A 78 -1.02 4.05 7.87
N PRO A 79 -1.08 2.77 8.30
CA PRO A 79 -1.24 2.49 9.72
C PRO A 79 -0.26 3.38 10.48
N ARG A 80 -0.75 4.07 11.52
CA ARG A 80 0.06 4.92 12.42
C ARG A 80 1.44 4.27 12.51
N SER A 81 2.49 5.00 12.15
CA SER A 81 3.85 4.56 12.46
C SER A 81 3.87 4.31 13.96
N TYR A 82 3.92 3.04 14.32
CA TYR A 82 4.03 2.61 15.69
C TYR A 82 5.50 2.27 15.87
N GLU A 83 6.08 2.73 16.97
CA GLU A 83 7.42 2.30 17.31
C GLU A 83 7.34 0.88 17.85
N ASP A 84 8.42 0.12 17.69
CA ASP A 84 8.46 -1.26 18.19
C ASP A 84 8.14 -1.30 19.70
N GLU A 85 8.49 -0.24 20.42
CA GLU A 85 8.28 -0.02 21.86
C GLU A 85 6.80 0.13 22.24
N ASP A 86 5.97 0.71 21.37
CA ASP A 86 4.53 0.93 21.64
C ASP A 86 3.74 -0.38 21.65
N VAL A 87 4.25 -1.37 20.91
CA VAL A 87 3.52 -2.62 20.65
C VAL A 87 4.17 -3.82 21.30
N SER A 88 5.50 -3.84 21.41
CA SER A 88 6.26 -4.95 22.00
C SER A 88 5.73 -5.41 23.38
N PRO A 89 5.33 -4.52 24.31
CA PRO A 89 4.77 -4.94 25.59
C PRO A 89 3.45 -5.71 25.44
N ALA A 90 2.55 -5.25 24.57
CA ALA A 90 1.26 -5.91 24.29
C ALA A 90 1.47 -7.26 23.58
N ILE A 91 2.43 -7.30 22.66
CA ILE A 91 2.85 -8.50 21.93
C ILE A 91 3.41 -9.55 22.89
N ASN A 92 4.36 -9.16 23.75
CA ASN A 92 4.98 -10.07 24.71
C ASN A 92 3.96 -10.59 25.73
N ALA A 93 3.07 -9.74 26.22
CA ALA A 93 2.00 -10.14 27.13
C ALA A 93 1.05 -11.18 26.48
N TYR A 94 0.69 -10.99 25.21
CA TYR A 94 -0.16 -11.93 24.48
C TYR A 94 0.54 -13.27 24.22
N ILE A 95 1.80 -13.23 23.79
CA ILE A 95 2.60 -14.45 23.57
C ILE A 95 2.75 -15.24 24.88
N ASN A 96 3.04 -14.56 25.99
CA ASN A 96 3.15 -15.21 27.31
C ASN A 96 1.82 -15.84 27.74
N LYS A 97 0.70 -15.15 27.53
CA LYS A 97 -0.64 -15.70 27.79
C LYS A 97 -0.91 -16.96 26.97
N CYS A 98 -0.66 -16.93 25.65
CA CYS A 98 -0.87 -18.10 24.79
C CYS A 98 0.04 -19.28 25.19
N ASN A 99 1.27 -19.02 25.64
CA ASN A 99 2.17 -20.09 26.10
C ASN A 99 1.68 -20.73 27.41
N ILE A 100 1.19 -19.92 28.36
CA ILE A 100 0.61 -20.42 29.62
C ILE A 100 -0.64 -21.24 29.34
N GLU A 101 -1.51 -20.76 28.45
CA GLU A 101 -2.78 -21.40 28.10
C GLU A 101 -2.64 -22.52 27.03
N ARG A 102 -1.42 -22.79 26.55
CA ARG A 102 -1.11 -23.71 25.43
C ARG A 102 -1.97 -23.49 24.17
N GLN A 103 -2.23 -22.23 23.85
CA GLN A 103 -3.03 -21.84 22.69
C GLN A 103 -2.16 -21.51 21.48
N SER A 104 -2.71 -21.77 20.28
CA SER A 104 -2.04 -21.42 19.03
C SER A 104 -2.05 -19.91 18.79
N ILE A 105 -0.87 -19.35 18.52
CA ILE A 105 -0.73 -17.94 18.18
C ILE A 105 -1.14 -17.76 16.72
N THR A 106 -2.29 -17.13 16.49
CA THR A 106 -2.76 -16.77 15.15
C THR A 106 -2.73 -15.27 14.94
N ALA A 107 -2.31 -14.83 13.75
CA ALA A 107 -2.18 -13.41 13.42
C ALA A 107 -3.51 -12.62 13.52
N ARG A 108 -4.66 -13.30 13.41
CA ARG A 108 -5.97 -12.67 13.57
C ARG A 108 -6.22 -12.25 15.02
N ILE A 109 -6.11 -13.20 15.95
CA ILE A 109 -6.35 -12.95 17.38
C ILE A 109 -5.31 -11.96 17.92
N PHE A 110 -4.08 -12.07 17.44
CA PHE A 110 -3.00 -11.13 17.74
C PHE A 110 -3.35 -9.69 17.34
N SER A 111 -3.87 -9.49 16.13
CA SER A 111 -4.27 -8.15 15.65
C SER A 111 -5.37 -7.54 16.50
N GLU A 112 -6.35 -8.34 16.92
CA GLU A 112 -7.48 -7.90 17.73
C GLU A 112 -7.04 -7.51 19.15
N GLU A 113 -6.17 -8.31 19.76
CA GLU A 113 -5.70 -8.07 21.13
C GLU A 113 -4.75 -6.86 21.20
N VAL A 114 -3.84 -6.71 20.23
CA VAL A 114 -2.98 -5.53 20.14
C VAL A 114 -3.81 -4.28 19.93
N PHE A 115 -4.78 -4.32 19.01
CA PHE A 115 -5.69 -3.21 18.77
C PHE A 115 -6.49 -2.85 20.04
N ARG A 116 -7.01 -3.84 20.77
CA ARG A 116 -7.72 -3.61 22.04
C ARG A 116 -6.86 -2.88 23.08
N ARG A 117 -5.57 -3.21 23.18
CA ARG A 117 -4.68 -2.67 24.22
C ARG A 117 -4.05 -1.34 23.86
N THR A 118 -3.74 -1.12 22.59
CA THR A 118 -2.95 0.03 22.14
C THR A 118 -3.76 1.00 21.27
N SER A 119 -4.97 0.61 20.83
CA SER A 119 -5.73 1.29 19.77
C SER A 119 -4.95 1.45 18.46
N ILE A 120 -3.92 0.62 18.23
CA ILE A 120 -3.10 0.61 17.03
C ILE A 120 -3.50 -0.57 16.16
N GLN A 121 -3.81 -0.28 14.89
CA GLN A 121 -4.13 -1.31 13.91
C GLN A 121 -2.87 -1.75 13.18
N ILE A 122 -2.52 -3.03 13.33
CA ILE A 122 -1.28 -3.59 12.76
C ILE A 122 -1.61 -4.50 11.59
N SER A 123 -0.84 -4.37 10.51
CA SER A 123 -1.00 -5.24 9.34
C SER A 123 -0.61 -6.69 9.66
N ARG A 124 -1.32 -7.64 9.06
CA ARG A 124 -1.00 -9.08 9.17
C ARG A 124 0.45 -9.39 8.77
N HIS A 125 1.01 -8.66 7.81
CA HIS A 125 2.40 -8.85 7.38
C HIS A 125 3.39 -8.47 8.48
N ALA A 126 3.18 -7.31 9.12
CA ALA A 126 4.03 -6.87 10.21
C ALA A 126 3.93 -7.80 11.44
N ILE A 127 2.74 -8.30 11.76
CA ILE A 127 2.53 -9.32 12.80
C ILE A 127 3.36 -10.58 12.51
N ASN A 128 3.31 -11.08 11.28
CA ASN A 128 4.08 -12.26 10.89
C ASN A 128 5.59 -12.01 10.92
N ALA A 129 6.05 -10.79 10.59
CA ALA A 129 7.44 -10.41 10.72
C ALA A 129 7.88 -10.39 12.19
N TYR A 130 7.04 -9.87 13.08
CA TYR A 130 7.27 -9.84 14.52
C TYR A 130 7.35 -11.24 15.14
N ILE A 131 6.37 -12.10 14.84
CA ILE A 131 6.37 -13.48 15.33
C ILE A 131 7.64 -14.21 14.86
N LYS A 132 8.06 -13.99 13.60
CA LYS A 132 9.32 -14.53 13.09
C LYS A 132 10.55 -13.98 13.82
N LYS A 133 10.58 -12.68 14.14
CA LYS A 133 11.66 -12.04 14.90
C LYS A 133 11.78 -12.63 16.31
N CYS A 134 10.67 -12.67 17.06
CA CYS A 134 10.62 -13.28 18.40
C CYS A 134 11.07 -14.74 18.40
N ASN A 135 10.68 -15.53 17.38
CA ASN A 135 11.08 -16.93 17.28
C ASN A 135 12.57 -17.10 16.95
N ARG A 136 13.18 -16.19 16.18
CA ARG A 136 14.64 -16.22 15.90
C ARG A 136 15.46 -15.86 17.13
N GLU A 137 15.05 -14.82 17.86
CA GLU A 137 15.74 -14.37 19.07
C GLU A 137 15.75 -15.47 20.15
N ARG A 138 14.66 -16.24 20.29
CA ARG A 138 14.57 -17.40 21.20
C ARG A 138 15.45 -18.60 20.82
N GLN A 139 15.88 -18.73 19.57
CA GLN A 139 16.77 -19.82 19.13
C GLN A 139 18.26 -19.49 19.31
N SER A 140 18.58 -18.23 19.67
CA SER A 140 19.95 -17.75 19.85
C SER A 140 20.36 -17.63 21.33
N THR A 141 19.49 -18.05 22.24
CA THR A 141 19.69 -18.16 23.71
C THR A 141 19.46 -19.59 24.13
#